data_AF-A0A533STZ1-F1
#
_entry.id   AF-A0A533STZ1-F1
#
_cell.length_a   1.000
_cell.length_b   1.000
_cell.length_c   1.000
_cell.angle_alpha   90.00
_cell.angle_beta   90.00
_cell.angle_gamma   90.00
#
_symmetry.space_group_name_H-M   'P 1'
#
loop_
_entity.id
_entity.type
_entity.pdbx_description
1 polymer ?
#
loop_
_entity_poly.entity_id
_entity_poly.type
_entity_poly.pdbx_seq_one_letter_code
_entity_poly.pdbx_strand_id
1 'polypeptide(L)'
;MSNIGSVGVYYTASGLTRYQVEVSHPNLNKYQLFKGDDRGVVEARARAKGAEWDEQWAKRSAVEAKRQQREAAAKDVESKKRLAAEQTGEAVAAQDALKGLLAHTLGVNDAIDWESLKDTSAYPVAKPKKAPAPPAPVEIPAPPEPLRTDLRYKPKMGLLDYLSGTRKQARIAEAEQLFNADHAGWVQSVEQLRQQHLVNTMAHTAKLKQDEEDHVKAVESWQRDEEAFRAQQAGENASIDKRRAEYEAGDPEAVTDYCGMVLDNSAYPDCFPQDYELEYNPANKILLVDYQLPSPADLPTTAEVKYVASKDEFAVKTVSDRQLNQTYDDMLYQVALRTLHELFEADVIEALASVNFNGWVKSVDRATGQSTESCVLSIQVQRDEFLGLDLSLVDPKACFKKLKGVCAAKLHALTPVAPLLTMSREDSRFVSSYAVADTLTEGDNLAAMDWEDFEHLIRELFEKEFASAGAEVKVTQASRDGGVDAVIFNPNPIHGGKTVVQAKRYTNTVGVSAVRDLYGTMMNEGANKGILVTTSDFGPDAYAFANGKPLVLLSGSNLLHLLASHGHKARIDLQEAKLLAGEANG
;
A
#
# COMPACT_ATOMS: atom_id res chain seq x y z
N MET A 1 -37.36 -23.97 43.83
CA MET A 1 -37.41 -24.76 45.06
C MET A 1 -38.37 -24.08 46.00
N SER A 2 -39.23 -24.86 46.63
CA SER A 2 -40.26 -24.41 47.54
C SER A 2 -39.63 -23.94 48.83
N ASN A 3 -40.14 -22.85 49.38
CA ASN A 3 -39.77 -22.34 50.69
C ASN A 3 -40.80 -22.83 51.71
N ILE A 4 -40.35 -23.66 52.64
CA ILE A 4 -41.19 -24.21 53.72
C ILE A 4 -40.81 -23.44 54.99
N GLY A 5 -41.76 -22.67 55.52
CA GLY A 5 -41.58 -21.90 56.75
C GLY A 5 -41.39 -22.79 57.98
N SER A 6 -40.94 -22.18 59.08
CA SER A 6 -40.88 -22.86 60.38
C SER A 6 -42.29 -23.17 60.89
N VAL A 7 -42.41 -24.20 61.73
CA VAL A 7 -43.70 -24.54 62.35
C VAL A 7 -44.04 -23.50 63.41
N GLY A 8 -45.13 -22.77 63.16
CA GLY A 8 -45.77 -21.93 64.16
C GLY A 8 -46.70 -22.75 65.05
N VAL A 9 -46.76 -22.40 66.34
CA VAL A 9 -47.73 -22.94 67.28
C VAL A 9 -48.79 -21.86 67.55
N TYR A 10 -50.05 -22.26 67.56
CA TYR A 10 -51.15 -21.40 67.98
C TYR A 10 -52.15 -22.17 68.83
N TYR A 11 -52.93 -21.45 69.64
CA TYR A 11 -53.91 -22.06 70.54
C TYR A 11 -55.32 -21.73 70.07
N THR A 12 -56.22 -22.72 70.09
CA THR A 12 -57.64 -22.48 69.80
C THR A 12 -58.29 -21.72 70.97
N ALA A 13 -59.48 -21.15 70.75
CA ALA A 13 -60.27 -20.52 71.81
C ALA A 13 -60.61 -21.46 72.99
N SER A 14 -60.53 -22.78 72.76
CA SER A 14 -60.70 -23.84 73.76
C SER A 14 -59.39 -24.30 74.43
N GLY A 15 -58.26 -23.62 74.17
CA GLY A 15 -56.96 -23.90 74.78
C GLY A 15 -56.15 -25.06 74.16
N LEU A 16 -56.59 -25.63 73.03
CA LEU A 16 -55.88 -26.75 72.39
C LEU A 16 -54.72 -26.24 71.55
N THR A 17 -53.55 -26.87 71.70
CA THR A 17 -52.36 -26.61 70.87
C THR A 17 -52.60 -27.07 69.43
N ARG A 18 -52.34 -26.17 68.48
CA ARG A 18 -52.36 -26.44 67.05
C ARG A 18 -51.07 -25.95 66.40
N TYR A 19 -50.71 -26.55 65.28
CA TYR A 19 -49.50 -26.25 64.53
C TYR A 19 -49.87 -25.71 63.15
N GLN A 20 -49.04 -24.82 62.61
CA GLN A 20 -49.18 -24.30 61.26
C GLN A 20 -47.84 -24.14 60.54
N VAL A 21 -47.82 -24.37 59.23
CA VAL A 21 -46.63 -24.24 58.37
C VAL A 21 -47.01 -23.60 57.05
N GLU A 22 -46.23 -22.63 56.61
CA GLU A 22 -46.38 -21.98 55.31
C GLU A 22 -45.51 -22.67 54.26
N VAL A 23 -46.06 -22.90 53.08
CA VAL A 23 -45.32 -23.37 51.92
C VAL A 23 -45.54 -22.39 50.78
N SER A 24 -44.46 -21.93 50.17
CA SER A 24 -44.52 -21.05 48.99
C SER A 24 -43.56 -21.53 47.91
N HIS A 25 -43.89 -21.28 46.63
CA HIS A 25 -42.97 -21.50 45.52
C HIS A 25 -42.93 -20.24 44.64
N PRO A 26 -41.87 -19.41 44.73
CA PRO A 26 -41.77 -18.13 44.03
C PRO A 26 -42.00 -18.24 42.52
N ASN A 27 -41.32 -19.18 41.82
CA ASN A 27 -41.45 -19.27 40.35
C ASN A 27 -42.79 -19.84 39.86
N LEU A 28 -43.62 -20.37 40.76
CA LEU A 28 -44.99 -20.82 40.44
C LEU A 28 -46.04 -19.83 40.95
N ASN A 29 -45.64 -18.77 41.68
CA ASN A 29 -46.52 -17.87 42.41
C ASN A 29 -47.58 -18.62 43.24
N LYS A 30 -47.18 -19.72 43.89
CA LYS A 30 -48.06 -20.52 44.75
C LYS A 30 -47.73 -20.32 46.22
N TYR A 31 -48.76 -20.27 47.05
CA TYR A 31 -48.68 -20.15 48.51
C TYR A 31 -49.79 -20.98 49.15
N GLN A 32 -49.47 -21.69 50.23
CA GLN A 32 -50.45 -22.46 51.00
C GLN A 32 -50.02 -22.58 52.47
N LEU A 33 -50.98 -22.34 53.38
CA LEU A 33 -50.81 -22.50 54.82
C LEU A 33 -51.47 -23.81 55.27
N PHE A 34 -50.70 -24.69 55.92
CA PHE A 34 -51.19 -25.93 56.50
C PHE A 34 -51.42 -25.74 58.00
N LYS A 35 -52.51 -26.29 58.55
CA LYS A 35 -52.84 -26.27 59.99
C LYS A 35 -53.27 -27.66 60.48
N GLY A 36 -52.98 -28.01 61.73
CA GLY A 36 -53.35 -29.30 62.33
C GLY A 36 -53.11 -29.36 63.84
N ASP A 37 -53.51 -30.46 64.48
CA ASP A 37 -53.21 -30.79 65.90
C ASP A 37 -51.89 -31.52 66.08
N ASP A 38 -51.42 -32.26 65.08
CA ASP A 38 -50.13 -32.96 65.14
C ASP A 38 -49.05 -32.23 64.33
N ARG A 39 -47.93 -31.92 64.99
CA ARG A 39 -46.79 -31.22 64.39
C ARG A 39 -46.18 -32.01 63.23
N GLY A 40 -45.92 -33.30 63.43
CA GLY A 40 -45.28 -34.16 62.44
C GLY A 40 -46.14 -34.31 61.18
N VAL A 41 -47.45 -34.40 61.34
CA VAL A 41 -48.41 -34.48 60.23
C VAL A 41 -48.45 -33.16 59.44
N VAL A 42 -48.47 -32.00 60.10
CA VAL A 42 -48.46 -30.69 59.40
C VAL A 42 -47.14 -30.48 58.65
N GLU A 43 -45.99 -30.80 59.26
CA GLU A 43 -44.68 -30.74 58.60
C GLU A 43 -44.58 -31.73 57.42
N ALA A 44 -45.08 -32.96 57.56
CA ALA A 44 -45.06 -33.96 56.49
C ALA A 44 -45.94 -33.52 55.30
N ARG A 45 -47.14 -32.97 55.57
CA ARG A 45 -48.02 -32.42 54.52
C ARG A 45 -47.41 -31.22 53.82
N ALA A 46 -46.77 -30.32 54.55
CA ALA A 46 -46.06 -29.17 53.99
C ALA A 46 -44.88 -29.61 53.10
N ARG A 47 -44.06 -30.57 53.55
CA ARG A 47 -42.98 -31.17 52.74
C ARG A 47 -43.48 -31.87 51.49
N ALA A 48 -44.53 -32.68 51.60
CA ALA A 48 -45.14 -33.35 50.46
C ALA A 48 -45.66 -32.34 49.41
N LYS A 49 -46.29 -31.23 49.87
CA LYS A 49 -46.75 -30.18 48.96
C LYS A 49 -45.61 -29.41 48.31
N GLY A 50 -44.55 -29.10 49.06
CA GLY A 50 -43.33 -28.50 48.51
C GLY A 50 -42.68 -29.37 47.44
N ALA A 51 -42.58 -30.68 47.69
CA ALA A 51 -42.05 -31.64 46.72
C ALA A 51 -42.91 -31.73 45.45
N GLU A 52 -44.24 -31.74 45.58
CA GLU A 52 -45.19 -31.71 44.44
C GLU A 52 -44.98 -30.45 43.57
N TRP A 53 -44.82 -29.29 44.20
CA TRP A 53 -44.59 -28.03 43.48
C TRP A 53 -43.20 -27.96 42.85
N ASP A 54 -42.18 -28.48 43.51
CA ASP A 54 -40.83 -28.57 42.97
C ASP A 54 -40.79 -29.48 41.74
N GLU A 55 -41.48 -30.63 41.77
CA GLU A 55 -41.62 -31.52 40.63
C GLU A 55 -42.39 -30.84 39.47
N GLN A 56 -43.47 -30.12 39.79
CA GLN A 56 -44.24 -29.36 38.80
C GLN A 56 -43.38 -28.28 38.13
N TRP A 57 -42.59 -27.54 38.90
CA TRP A 57 -41.68 -26.53 38.37
C TRP A 57 -40.58 -27.17 37.53
N ALA A 58 -39.97 -28.27 37.98
CA ALA A 58 -38.94 -28.99 37.24
C ALA A 58 -39.43 -29.47 35.86
N LYS A 59 -40.66 -29.99 35.77
CA LYS A 59 -41.28 -30.35 34.48
C LYS A 59 -41.47 -29.15 33.57
N ARG A 60 -41.97 -28.02 34.10
CA ARG A 60 -42.20 -26.79 33.33
C ARG A 60 -40.89 -26.16 32.86
N SER A 61 -39.89 -26.05 33.72
CA SER A 61 -38.58 -25.47 33.38
C SER A 61 -37.83 -26.32 32.36
N ALA A 62 -37.94 -27.66 32.43
CA ALA A 62 -37.33 -28.55 31.43
C ALA A 62 -37.97 -28.39 30.03
N VAL A 63 -39.30 -28.23 29.95
CA VAL A 63 -39.99 -27.96 28.68
C VAL A 63 -39.58 -26.60 28.13
N GLU A 64 -39.54 -25.56 28.96
CA GLU A 64 -39.12 -24.22 28.55
C GLU A 64 -37.67 -24.19 28.10
N ALA A 65 -36.76 -24.83 28.82
CA ALA A 65 -35.35 -24.94 28.43
C ALA A 65 -35.19 -25.65 27.07
N LYS A 66 -35.95 -26.72 26.82
CA LYS A 66 -35.95 -27.41 25.52
C LYS A 66 -36.54 -26.55 24.41
N ARG A 67 -37.54 -25.71 24.71
CA ARG A 67 -38.11 -24.73 23.77
C ARG A 67 -37.07 -23.66 23.42
N GLN A 68 -36.46 -23.05 24.42
CA GLN A 68 -35.40 -22.05 24.26
C GLN A 68 -34.21 -22.60 23.48
N GLN A 69 -33.79 -23.85 23.75
CA GLN A 69 -32.70 -24.49 23.01
C GLN A 69 -33.06 -24.70 21.53
N ARG A 70 -34.30 -25.10 21.22
CA ARG A 70 -34.78 -25.24 19.82
C ARG A 70 -34.88 -23.90 19.11
N GLU A 71 -35.38 -22.87 19.80
CA GLU A 71 -35.44 -21.50 19.26
C GLU A 71 -34.04 -20.95 18.99
N ALA A 72 -33.08 -21.16 19.89
CA ALA A 72 -31.69 -20.78 19.69
C ALA A 72 -31.05 -21.51 18.50
N ALA A 73 -31.26 -22.82 18.38
CA ALA A 73 -30.76 -23.61 17.26
C ALA A 73 -31.39 -23.19 15.91
N ALA A 74 -32.68 -22.84 15.90
CA ALA A 74 -33.34 -22.33 14.71
C ALA A 74 -32.78 -20.96 14.27
N LYS A 75 -32.53 -20.06 15.22
CA LYS A 75 -31.89 -18.76 14.97
C LYS A 75 -30.46 -18.91 14.47
N ASP A 76 -29.69 -19.86 15.01
CA ASP A 76 -28.34 -20.17 14.52
C ASP A 76 -28.37 -20.61 13.06
N VAL A 77 -29.22 -21.58 12.72
CA VAL A 77 -29.43 -22.05 11.34
C VAL A 77 -29.86 -20.92 10.40
N GLU A 78 -30.76 -20.04 10.84
CA GLU A 78 -31.20 -18.88 10.05
C GLU A 78 -30.06 -17.88 9.82
N SER A 79 -29.24 -17.61 10.84
CA SER A 79 -28.08 -16.73 10.73
C SER A 79 -27.03 -17.26 9.75
N LYS A 80 -26.75 -18.57 9.78
CA LYS A 80 -25.85 -19.24 8.84
C LYS A 80 -26.41 -19.23 7.41
N LYS A 81 -27.72 -19.41 7.24
CA LYS A 81 -28.37 -19.24 5.91
C LYS A 81 -28.23 -17.82 5.38
N ARG A 82 -28.38 -16.81 6.23
CA ARG A 82 -28.20 -15.41 5.85
C ARG A 82 -26.75 -15.13 5.42
N LEU A 83 -25.77 -15.62 6.17
CA LEU A 83 -24.35 -15.50 5.83
C LEU A 83 -24.04 -16.16 4.47
N ALA A 84 -24.59 -17.35 4.21
CA ALA A 84 -24.43 -18.02 2.91
C ALA A 84 -25.03 -17.21 1.75
N ALA A 85 -26.17 -16.53 1.99
CA ALA A 85 -26.79 -15.66 1.00
C ALA A 85 -25.97 -14.38 0.75
N GLU A 86 -25.38 -13.81 1.80
CA GLU A 86 -24.47 -12.65 1.71
C GLU A 86 -23.22 -12.99 0.88
N GLN A 87 -22.55 -14.10 1.19
CA GLN A 87 -21.40 -14.61 0.42
C GLN A 87 -21.77 -14.95 -1.04
N THR A 88 -22.99 -15.42 -1.27
CA THR A 88 -23.49 -15.61 -2.65
C THR A 88 -23.66 -14.27 -3.36
N GLY A 89 -24.17 -13.24 -2.67
CA GLY A 89 -24.28 -11.89 -3.20
C GLY A 89 -22.92 -11.31 -3.58
N GLU A 90 -21.92 -11.43 -2.70
CA GLU A 90 -20.53 -11.02 -2.97
C GLU A 90 -19.94 -11.73 -4.19
N ALA A 91 -20.13 -13.06 -4.28
CA ALA A 91 -19.64 -13.85 -5.41
C ALA A 91 -20.29 -13.42 -6.73
N VAL A 92 -21.61 -13.16 -6.74
CA VAL A 92 -22.31 -12.66 -7.93
C VAL A 92 -21.82 -11.27 -8.32
N ALA A 93 -21.65 -10.36 -7.34
CA ALA A 93 -21.13 -9.02 -7.59
C ALA A 93 -19.71 -9.06 -8.20
N ALA A 94 -18.84 -9.93 -7.70
CA ALA A 94 -17.50 -10.14 -8.27
C ALA A 94 -17.55 -10.64 -9.72
N GLN A 95 -18.45 -11.57 -10.04
CA GLN A 95 -18.64 -12.05 -11.42
C GLN A 95 -19.19 -10.96 -12.35
N ASP A 96 -20.10 -10.13 -11.86
CA ASP A 96 -20.72 -9.09 -12.65
C ASP A 96 -19.78 -7.90 -12.87
N ALA A 97 -18.91 -7.59 -11.91
CA ALA A 97 -17.84 -6.61 -12.08
C ALA A 97 -16.90 -6.97 -13.25
N LEU A 98 -16.53 -8.25 -13.40
CA LEU A 98 -15.69 -8.72 -14.52
C LEU A 98 -16.37 -8.57 -15.89
N LYS A 99 -17.69 -8.67 -15.94
CA LYS A 99 -18.46 -8.55 -17.20
C LYS A 99 -18.70 -7.11 -17.61
N GLY A 100 -18.66 -6.18 -16.67
CA GLY A 100 -19.01 -4.76 -16.87
C GLY A 100 -17.83 -3.79 -16.85
N LEU A 101 -16.59 -4.28 -16.96
CA LEU A 101 -15.37 -3.45 -16.84
C LEU A 101 -15.38 -2.27 -17.81
N LEU A 102 -15.65 -2.51 -19.09
CA LEU A 102 -15.68 -1.43 -20.09
C LEU A 102 -16.85 -0.48 -19.85
N ALA A 103 -18.04 -1.01 -19.57
CA ALA A 103 -19.24 -0.18 -19.39
C ALA A 103 -19.14 0.76 -18.18
N HIS A 104 -18.38 0.40 -17.15
CA HIS A 104 -18.20 1.20 -15.95
C HIS A 104 -17.42 2.50 -16.19
N THR A 105 -16.38 2.47 -17.05
CA THR A 105 -15.56 3.66 -17.35
C THR A 105 -16.25 4.65 -18.27
N LEU A 106 -17.13 4.21 -19.20
CA LEU A 106 -17.74 5.09 -20.21
C LEU A 106 -18.56 6.29 -19.67
N GLY A 107 -18.93 6.27 -18.38
CA GLY A 107 -19.65 7.36 -17.72
C GLY A 107 -18.80 8.18 -16.74
N VAL A 108 -17.51 7.87 -16.63
CA VAL A 108 -16.55 8.50 -15.73
C VAL A 108 -15.62 9.35 -16.58
N ASN A 109 -15.33 10.58 -16.13
CA ASN A 109 -14.31 11.39 -16.77
C ASN A 109 -12.95 11.00 -16.16
N ASP A 110 -12.08 10.40 -16.97
CA ASP A 110 -10.78 9.88 -16.53
C ASP A 110 -9.67 10.96 -16.52
N ALA A 111 -9.97 12.19 -16.94
CA ALA A 111 -9.02 13.30 -16.88
C ALA A 111 -8.66 13.65 -15.42
N ILE A 112 -7.36 13.85 -15.17
CA ILE A 112 -6.86 14.20 -13.84
C ILE A 112 -7.25 15.63 -13.48
N ASP A 113 -8.00 15.79 -12.38
CA ASP A 113 -8.21 17.07 -11.74
C ASP A 113 -6.99 17.46 -10.89
N TRP A 114 -6.08 18.25 -11.47
CA TRP A 114 -4.88 18.74 -10.80
C TRP A 114 -5.14 19.49 -9.49
N GLU A 115 -6.30 20.15 -9.34
CA GLU A 115 -6.62 20.86 -8.10
C GLU A 115 -7.00 19.90 -6.98
N SER A 116 -7.57 18.74 -7.31
CA SER A 116 -7.90 17.69 -6.32
C SER A 116 -6.66 17.08 -5.64
N LEU A 117 -5.50 17.18 -6.29
CA LEU A 117 -4.22 16.66 -5.77
C LEU A 117 -3.57 17.62 -4.76
N LYS A 118 -4.00 18.88 -4.70
CA LYS A 118 -3.41 19.90 -3.83
C LYS A 118 -3.95 19.79 -2.41
N ASP A 119 -3.05 19.89 -1.43
CA ASP A 119 -3.46 20.02 -0.04
C ASP A 119 -3.88 21.48 0.25
N THR A 120 -5.13 21.64 0.64
CA THR A 120 -5.73 22.93 1.05
C THR A 120 -6.17 22.92 2.52
N SER A 121 -5.74 21.92 3.28
CA SER A 121 -6.10 21.76 4.68
C SER A 121 -5.54 22.90 5.55
N ALA A 122 -6.32 23.28 6.56
CA ALA A 122 -5.89 24.26 7.54
C ALA A 122 -4.91 23.62 8.53
N TYR A 123 -3.99 24.42 9.09
CA TYR A 123 -3.08 23.95 10.12
C TYR A 123 -3.84 23.34 11.31
N PRO A 124 -3.62 22.05 11.65
CA PRO A 124 -4.50 21.32 12.56
C PRO A 124 -4.37 21.73 14.03
N VAL A 125 -3.30 22.43 14.40
CA VAL A 125 -3.05 22.81 15.80
C VAL A 125 -3.70 24.15 16.09
N ALA A 126 -4.61 24.17 17.06
CA ALA A 126 -5.26 25.40 17.50
C ALA A 126 -4.26 26.36 18.16
N LYS A 127 -4.43 27.66 17.91
CA LYS A 127 -3.60 28.72 18.50
C LYS A 127 -3.62 28.65 20.04
N PRO A 128 -2.45 28.74 20.72
CA PRO A 128 -2.38 28.75 22.18
C PRO A 128 -3.26 29.84 22.77
N LYS A 129 -4.02 29.49 23.82
CA LYS A 129 -4.85 30.44 24.56
C LYS A 129 -4.09 30.92 25.79
N LYS A 130 -4.26 32.20 26.14
CA LYS A 130 -3.70 32.76 27.37
C LYS A 130 -4.31 32.06 28.58
N ALA A 131 -3.46 31.65 29.53
CA ALA A 131 -3.91 31.02 30.77
C ALA A 131 -4.80 32.00 31.58
N PRO A 132 -5.81 31.50 32.30
CA PRO A 132 -6.59 32.35 33.20
C PRO A 132 -5.67 32.96 34.26
N ALA A 133 -5.84 34.26 34.52
CA ALA A 133 -5.02 34.96 35.50
C ALA A 133 -5.18 34.32 36.90
N PRO A 134 -4.08 34.13 37.65
CA PRO A 134 -4.16 33.70 39.05
C PRO A 134 -5.02 34.70 39.86
N PRO A 135 -5.65 34.26 40.95
CA PRO A 135 -6.41 35.15 41.82
C PRO A 135 -5.47 36.19 42.46
N ALA A 136 -5.98 37.42 42.61
CA ALA A 136 -5.24 38.49 43.26
C ALA A 136 -5.01 38.17 44.76
N PRO A 137 -3.86 38.57 45.33
CA PRO A 137 -3.61 38.42 46.76
C PRO A 137 -4.67 39.16 47.58
N VAL A 138 -5.32 38.45 48.50
CA VAL A 138 -6.29 39.05 49.41
C VAL A 138 -5.55 39.70 50.58
N GLU A 139 -5.87 40.95 50.88
CA GLU A 139 -5.43 41.61 52.12
C GLU A 139 -6.20 41.03 53.31
N ILE A 140 -5.49 40.41 54.26
CA ILE A 140 -6.08 39.94 55.50
C ILE A 140 -6.20 41.15 56.44
N PRO A 141 -7.41 41.47 56.94
CA PRO A 141 -7.57 42.61 57.84
C PRO A 141 -6.77 42.39 59.13
N ALA A 142 -6.04 43.43 59.54
CA ALA A 142 -5.30 43.41 60.79
C ALA A 142 -6.25 43.19 61.99
N PRO A 143 -5.83 42.44 63.02
CA PRO A 143 -6.58 42.39 64.27
C PRO A 143 -6.72 43.81 64.86
N PRO A 144 -7.78 44.08 65.65
CA PRO A 144 -7.96 45.39 66.27
C PRO A 144 -6.77 45.72 67.18
N GLU A 145 -6.32 46.97 67.12
CA GLU A 145 -5.21 47.46 67.96
C GLU A 145 -5.61 47.38 69.45
N PRO A 146 -4.78 46.78 70.33
CA PRO A 146 -4.97 46.86 71.76
C PRO A 146 -4.95 48.32 72.21
N LEU A 147 -6.03 48.80 72.81
CA LEU A 147 -6.10 50.17 73.31
C LEU A 147 -5.84 50.17 74.81
N ARG A 148 -5.07 51.14 75.31
CA ARG A 148 -4.80 51.31 76.76
C ARG A 148 -6.09 51.41 77.60
N THR A 149 -7.20 51.78 76.97
CA THR A 149 -8.53 51.91 77.58
C THR A 149 -9.29 50.59 77.72
N ASP A 150 -8.83 49.50 77.09
CA ASP A 150 -9.53 48.22 77.11
C ASP A 150 -9.61 47.64 78.51
N LEU A 151 -10.76 47.03 78.83
CA LEU A 151 -11.05 46.49 80.16
C LEU A 151 -10.01 45.45 80.63
N ARG A 152 -9.33 44.80 79.69
CA ARG A 152 -8.27 43.81 79.94
C ARG A 152 -6.99 44.43 80.52
N TYR A 153 -6.69 45.69 80.18
CA TYR A 153 -5.49 46.42 80.63
C TYR A 153 -5.77 47.34 81.82
N LYS A 154 -7.00 47.32 82.36
CA LYS A 154 -7.29 47.97 83.63
C LYS A 154 -6.75 47.10 84.78
N PRO A 155 -6.00 47.67 85.74
CA PRO A 155 -5.46 46.92 86.87
C PRO A 155 -6.61 46.35 87.71
N LYS A 156 -6.68 45.02 87.82
CA LYS A 156 -7.63 44.35 88.71
C LYS A 156 -7.13 44.52 90.15
N MET A 157 -7.72 45.47 90.87
CA MET A 157 -7.32 45.79 92.24
C MET A 157 -8.19 45.06 93.27
N GLY A 158 -7.56 44.42 94.25
CA GLY A 158 -8.22 43.96 95.47
C GLY A 158 -8.20 45.01 96.58
N LEU A 159 -8.97 44.79 97.66
CA LEU A 159 -9.07 45.73 98.80
C LEU A 159 -7.71 46.04 99.45
N LEU A 160 -6.78 45.08 99.46
CA LEU A 160 -5.44 45.23 100.03
C LEU A 160 -4.47 46.03 99.14
N ASP A 161 -4.78 46.18 97.85
CA ASP A 161 -3.91 46.89 96.90
C ASP A 161 -4.05 48.41 97.05
N TYR A 162 -5.18 48.91 97.54
CA TYR A 162 -5.39 50.35 97.81
C TYR A 162 -4.68 50.85 99.07
N LEU A 163 -4.34 49.94 100.00
CA LEU A 163 -3.71 50.26 101.28
C LEU A 163 -2.18 50.28 101.23
N SER A 164 -1.57 49.71 100.18
CA SER A 164 -0.11 49.67 99.98
C SER A 164 0.26 50.32 98.65
N GLY A 165 0.93 51.47 98.71
CA GLY A 165 1.40 52.19 97.52
C GLY A 165 2.24 51.31 96.60
N THR A 166 3.07 50.43 97.17
CA THR A 166 3.93 49.49 96.43
C THR A 166 3.13 48.41 95.70
N ARG A 167 2.10 47.82 96.32
CA ARG A 167 1.26 46.79 95.67
C ARG A 167 0.35 47.38 94.59
N LYS A 168 -0.19 48.58 94.84
CA LYS A 168 -0.91 49.37 93.83
C LYS A 168 -0.05 49.59 92.59
N GLN A 169 1.20 50.01 92.80
CA GLN A 169 2.15 50.31 91.74
C GLN A 169 2.59 49.02 91.00
N ALA A 170 2.73 47.90 91.71
CA ALA A 170 2.99 46.60 91.10
C ALA A 170 1.83 46.12 90.20
N ARG A 171 0.56 46.28 90.61
CA ARG A 171 -0.61 45.93 89.77
C ARG A 171 -0.79 46.84 88.56
N ILE A 172 -0.45 48.12 88.68
CA ILE A 172 -0.41 49.06 87.56
C ILE A 172 0.73 48.65 86.59
N ALA A 173 1.91 48.34 87.11
CA ALA A 173 3.05 47.91 86.30
C ALA A 173 2.79 46.57 85.60
N GLU A 174 2.11 45.61 86.23
CA GLU A 174 1.73 44.33 85.62
C GLU A 174 0.72 44.53 84.46
N ALA A 175 -0.28 45.40 84.66
CA ALA A 175 -1.24 45.75 83.60
C ALA A 175 -0.58 46.53 82.45
N GLU A 176 0.38 47.40 82.75
CA GLU A 176 1.19 48.13 81.76
C GLU A 176 2.15 47.19 81.00
N GLN A 177 2.77 46.22 81.68
CA GLN A 177 3.57 45.17 81.05
C GLN A 177 2.73 44.28 80.13
N LEU A 178 1.53 43.89 80.56
CA LEU A 178 0.60 43.12 79.73
C LEU A 178 0.15 43.91 78.49
N PHE A 179 -0.17 45.20 78.63
CA PHE A 179 -0.48 46.08 77.50
C PHE A 179 0.71 46.20 76.55
N ASN A 180 1.91 46.50 77.07
CA ASN A 180 3.11 46.65 76.25
C ASN A 180 3.48 45.34 75.52
N ALA A 181 3.29 44.18 76.16
CA ALA A 181 3.51 42.88 75.55
C ALA A 181 2.47 42.55 74.46
N ASP A 182 1.18 42.74 74.75
CA ASP A 182 0.10 42.52 73.77
C ASP A 182 0.18 43.51 72.60
N HIS A 183 0.51 44.78 72.85
CA HIS A 183 0.72 45.81 71.82
C HIS A 183 1.96 45.50 70.97
N ALA A 184 3.08 45.11 71.58
CA ALA A 184 4.26 44.67 70.84
C ALA A 184 3.98 43.42 69.97
N GLY A 185 3.22 42.45 70.50
CA GLY A 185 2.77 41.29 69.75
C GLY A 185 1.82 41.66 68.60
N TRP A 186 0.91 42.62 68.82
CA TRP A 186 0.05 43.17 67.78
C TRP A 186 0.86 43.86 66.67
N VAL A 187 1.81 44.74 67.02
CA VAL A 187 2.70 45.41 66.04
C VAL A 187 3.46 44.37 65.22
N GLN A 188 4.00 43.33 65.85
CA GLN A 188 4.66 42.22 65.15
C GLN A 188 3.71 41.48 64.22
N SER A 189 2.47 41.21 64.65
CA SER A 189 1.47 40.52 63.82
C SER A 189 1.03 41.36 62.61
N VAL A 190 0.86 42.67 62.77
CA VAL A 190 0.53 43.59 61.67
C VAL A 190 1.67 43.68 60.68
N GLU A 191 2.91 43.77 61.18
CA GLU A 191 4.08 43.77 60.32
C GLU A 191 4.23 42.44 59.57
N GLN A 192 4.01 41.29 60.24
CA GLN A 192 4.00 39.98 59.58
C GLN A 192 2.94 39.89 58.48
N LEU A 193 1.71 40.36 58.72
CA LEU A 193 0.65 40.37 57.72
C LEU A 193 1.01 41.28 56.52
N ARG A 194 1.62 42.44 56.77
CA ARG A 194 2.13 43.33 55.71
C ARG A 194 3.23 42.68 54.89
N GLN A 195 4.22 42.07 55.54
CA GLN A 195 5.31 41.37 54.87
C GLN A 195 4.78 40.19 54.05
N GLN A 196 3.84 39.42 54.60
CA GLN A 196 3.21 38.31 53.89
C GLN A 196 2.42 38.79 52.67
N HIS A 197 1.63 39.87 52.81
CA HIS A 197 0.92 40.46 51.68
C HIS A 197 1.89 40.96 50.61
N LEU A 198 2.98 41.64 50.99
CA LEU A 198 4.00 42.10 50.07
C LEU A 198 4.64 40.93 49.29
N VAL A 199 5.05 39.86 49.98
CA VAL A 199 5.61 38.65 49.36
C VAL A 199 4.59 38.02 48.40
N ASN A 200 3.33 37.89 48.81
CA ASN A 200 2.28 37.33 47.97
C ASN A 200 2.03 38.19 46.71
N THR A 201 2.05 39.52 46.85
CA THR A 201 1.89 40.46 45.72
C THR A 201 3.08 40.42 44.77
N MET A 202 4.30 40.32 45.29
CA MET A 202 5.50 40.12 44.47
C MET A 202 5.45 38.79 43.71
N ALA A 203 5.08 37.69 44.39
CA ALA A 203 4.95 36.37 43.79
C ALA A 203 3.85 36.33 42.72
N HIS A 204 2.70 36.95 42.98
CA HIS A 204 1.60 37.07 42.03
C HIS A 204 2.03 37.86 40.77
N THR A 205 2.71 38.99 40.95
CA THR A 205 3.21 39.80 39.84
C THR A 205 4.25 39.05 39.02
N ALA A 206 5.18 38.35 39.68
CA ALA A 206 6.16 37.50 39.00
C ALA A 206 5.49 36.37 38.22
N LYS A 207 4.45 35.74 38.78
CA LYS A 207 3.68 34.68 38.12
C LYS A 207 2.93 35.18 36.90
N LEU A 208 2.25 36.33 36.99
CA LEU A 208 1.60 36.97 35.84
C LEU A 208 2.59 37.27 34.72
N LYS A 209 3.78 37.77 35.06
CA LYS A 209 4.84 38.05 34.08
C LYS A 209 5.34 36.76 33.42
N GLN A 210 5.57 35.71 34.21
CA GLN A 210 6.00 34.42 33.69
C GLN A 210 4.94 33.79 32.77
N ASP A 211 3.66 33.81 33.17
CA ASP A 211 2.57 33.26 32.35
C ASP A 211 2.41 34.04 31.03
N GLU A 212 2.67 35.35 31.03
CA GLU A 212 2.73 36.17 29.81
C GLU A 212 3.93 35.78 28.93
N GLU A 213 5.13 35.65 29.50
CA GLU A 213 6.34 35.25 28.77
C GLU A 213 6.19 33.84 28.16
N ASP A 214 5.63 32.89 28.91
CA ASP A 214 5.37 31.53 28.44
C ASP A 214 4.29 31.52 27.35
N HIS A 215 3.25 32.35 27.47
CA HIS A 215 2.24 32.50 26.42
C HIS A 215 2.84 33.09 25.13
N VAL A 216 3.67 34.13 25.24
CA VAL A 216 4.37 34.73 24.08
C VAL A 216 5.23 33.68 23.40
N LYS A 217 6.07 32.95 24.14
CA LYS A 217 6.91 31.87 23.59
C LYS A 217 6.09 30.77 22.92
N ALA A 218 4.96 30.37 23.52
CA ALA A 218 4.07 29.37 22.95
C ALA A 218 3.44 29.86 21.63
N VAL A 219 3.01 31.12 21.57
CA VAL A 219 2.46 31.73 20.35
C VAL A 219 3.54 31.86 19.26
N GLU A 220 4.75 32.29 19.61
CA GLU A 220 5.88 32.38 18.67
C GLU A 220 6.30 31.01 18.13
N SER A 221 6.31 29.97 18.97
CA SER A 221 6.55 28.60 18.51
C SER A 221 5.46 28.13 17.56
N TRP A 222 4.20 28.31 17.95
CA TRP A 222 3.05 27.93 17.13
C TRP A 222 3.03 28.67 15.78
N GLN A 223 3.38 29.96 15.73
CA GLN A 223 3.48 30.73 14.49
C GLN A 223 4.56 30.18 13.56
N ARG A 224 5.75 29.86 14.10
CA ARG A 224 6.83 29.24 13.32
C ARG A 224 6.39 27.89 12.74
N ASP A 225 5.70 27.08 13.54
CA ASP A 225 5.21 25.77 13.10
C ASP A 225 4.08 25.91 12.05
N GLU A 226 3.18 26.89 12.21
CA GLU A 226 2.14 27.22 11.20
C GLU A 226 2.78 27.72 9.89
N GLU A 227 3.76 28.61 9.97
CA GLU A 227 4.48 29.13 8.81
C GLU A 227 5.25 28.02 8.09
N ALA A 228 5.93 27.14 8.83
CA ALA A 228 6.62 25.98 8.27
C ALA A 228 5.65 25.01 7.59
N PHE A 229 4.50 24.73 8.21
CA PHE A 229 3.43 23.91 7.62
C PHE A 229 2.92 24.52 6.32
N ARG A 230 2.60 25.82 6.31
CA ARG A 230 2.12 26.53 5.11
C ARG A 230 3.18 26.58 4.02
N ALA A 231 4.46 26.74 4.38
CA ALA A 231 5.56 26.75 3.42
C ALA A 231 5.76 25.37 2.79
N GLN A 232 5.68 24.29 3.58
CA GLN A 232 5.73 22.92 3.07
C GLN A 232 4.54 22.65 2.14
N GLN A 233 3.31 22.94 2.59
CA GLN A 233 2.09 22.79 1.79
C GLN A 233 2.17 23.58 0.46
N ALA A 234 2.66 24.82 0.50
CA ALA A 234 2.87 25.62 -0.70
C ALA A 234 3.93 25.04 -1.63
N GLY A 235 5.01 24.45 -1.09
CA GLY A 235 6.05 23.77 -1.86
C GLY A 235 5.54 22.51 -2.55
N GLU A 236 4.76 21.69 -1.85
CA GLU A 236 4.12 20.49 -2.40
C GLU A 236 3.11 20.87 -3.50
N ASN A 237 2.24 21.84 -3.25
CA ASN A 237 1.27 22.33 -4.25
C ASN A 237 1.97 22.95 -5.48
N ALA A 238 3.06 23.70 -5.28
CA ALA A 238 3.85 24.23 -6.39
C ALA A 238 4.50 23.12 -7.23
N SER A 239 4.86 21.98 -6.63
CA SER A 239 5.37 20.83 -7.38
C SER A 239 4.29 20.20 -8.28
N ILE A 240 3.03 20.19 -7.85
CA ILE A 240 1.88 19.75 -8.65
C ILE A 240 1.64 20.72 -9.81
N ASP A 241 1.66 22.03 -9.55
CA ASP A 241 1.54 23.05 -10.59
C ASP A 241 2.66 22.96 -11.63
N LYS A 242 3.88 22.63 -11.20
CA LYS A 242 5.00 22.39 -12.10
C LYS A 242 4.76 21.19 -13.01
N ARG A 243 4.36 20.04 -12.45
CA ARG A 243 4.04 18.82 -13.23
C ARG A 243 2.93 19.07 -14.23
N ARG A 244 1.89 19.81 -13.80
CA ARG A 244 0.80 20.24 -14.69
C ARG A 244 1.33 21.05 -15.87
N ALA A 245 2.20 22.03 -15.62
CA ALA A 245 2.77 22.87 -16.67
C ALA A 245 3.68 22.08 -17.63
N GLU A 246 4.44 21.11 -17.13
CA GLU A 246 5.27 20.20 -17.95
C GLU A 246 4.40 19.30 -18.84
N TYR A 247 3.31 18.75 -18.28
CA TYR A 247 2.30 18.01 -19.04
C TYR A 247 1.67 18.91 -20.12
N GLU A 248 1.16 20.08 -19.76
CA GLU A 248 0.53 21.03 -20.70
C GLU A 248 1.48 21.49 -21.82
N ALA A 249 2.79 21.45 -21.58
CA ALA A 249 3.83 21.73 -22.59
C ALA A 249 4.13 20.53 -23.51
N GLY A 250 3.61 19.34 -23.21
CA GLY A 250 3.84 18.11 -23.96
C GLY A 250 5.21 17.47 -23.69
N ASP A 251 5.79 17.71 -22.51
CA ASP A 251 7.05 17.07 -22.11
C ASP A 251 6.89 15.53 -22.08
N PRO A 252 7.82 14.75 -22.69
CA PRO A 252 7.63 13.30 -22.81
C PRO A 252 7.54 12.55 -21.48
N GLU A 253 8.30 12.95 -20.47
CA GLU A 253 8.25 12.33 -19.14
C GLU A 253 6.93 12.70 -18.46
N ALA A 254 6.53 13.98 -18.52
CA ALA A 254 5.27 14.43 -17.93
C ALA A 254 4.02 13.81 -18.59
N VAL A 255 4.04 13.56 -19.91
CA VAL A 255 2.98 12.83 -20.61
C VAL A 255 2.91 11.38 -20.14
N THR A 256 4.06 10.73 -19.96
CA THR A 256 4.14 9.36 -19.44
C THR A 256 3.59 9.29 -18.01
N ASP A 257 4.04 10.19 -17.14
CA ASP A 257 3.58 10.31 -15.75
C ASP A 257 2.07 10.55 -15.67
N TYR A 258 1.53 11.46 -16.51
CA TYR A 258 0.10 11.74 -16.57
C TYR A 258 -0.71 10.49 -16.96
N CYS A 259 -0.28 9.77 -17.99
CA CYS A 259 -0.92 8.52 -18.40
C CYS A 259 -0.85 7.47 -17.30
N GLY A 260 0.25 7.42 -16.55
CA GLY A 260 0.36 6.60 -15.34
C GLY A 260 -0.70 6.96 -14.30
N MET A 261 -0.85 8.24 -13.98
CA MET A 261 -1.86 8.70 -13.02
C MET A 261 -3.30 8.36 -13.44
N VAL A 262 -3.58 8.40 -14.76
CA VAL A 262 -4.89 7.99 -15.31
C VAL A 262 -5.13 6.50 -15.03
N LEU A 263 -4.17 5.63 -15.32
CA LEU A 263 -4.30 4.18 -15.11
C LEU A 263 -4.26 3.78 -13.62
N ASP A 264 -3.59 4.55 -12.76
CA ASP A 264 -3.60 4.36 -11.31
C ASP A 264 -5.00 4.60 -10.72
N ASN A 265 -5.75 5.55 -11.29
CA ASN A 265 -7.12 5.87 -10.87
C ASN A 265 -8.17 4.86 -11.39
N SER A 266 -7.80 3.98 -12.33
CA SER A 266 -8.71 2.97 -12.90
C SER A 266 -9.11 1.92 -11.86
N ALA A 267 -10.40 1.83 -11.53
CA ALA A 267 -10.90 0.83 -10.59
C ALA A 267 -11.01 -0.57 -11.22
N TYR A 268 -10.32 -1.57 -10.66
CA TYR A 268 -10.41 -2.97 -11.08
C TYR A 268 -10.83 -3.90 -9.92
N PRO A 269 -11.43 -5.07 -10.19
CA PRO A 269 -11.66 -6.11 -9.19
C PRO A 269 -10.35 -6.65 -8.61
N ASP A 270 -10.39 -7.15 -7.37
CA ASP A 270 -9.23 -7.66 -6.59
C ASP A 270 -8.35 -8.68 -7.30
N CYS A 271 -8.86 -9.38 -8.32
CA CYS A 271 -8.08 -10.34 -9.09
C CYS A 271 -7.09 -9.69 -10.07
N PHE A 272 -7.17 -8.37 -10.29
CA PHE A 272 -6.27 -7.66 -11.21
C PHE A 272 -5.00 -7.19 -10.49
N PRO A 273 -3.82 -7.37 -11.10
CA PRO A 273 -2.57 -6.93 -10.51
C PRO A 273 -2.33 -5.42 -10.60
N GLN A 274 -2.96 -4.73 -11.57
CA GLN A 274 -2.81 -3.29 -11.84
C GLN A 274 -1.32 -2.86 -11.89
N ASP A 275 -0.55 -3.58 -12.69
CA ASP A 275 0.89 -3.39 -12.88
C ASP A 275 1.13 -3.15 -14.37
N TYR A 276 1.87 -2.10 -14.71
CA TYR A 276 2.09 -1.69 -16.10
C TYR A 276 3.38 -0.90 -16.27
N GLU A 277 3.93 -0.96 -17.47
CA GLU A 277 5.04 -0.15 -17.94
C GLU A 277 4.60 0.72 -19.12
N LEU A 278 5.03 1.99 -19.11
CA LEU A 278 4.68 2.99 -20.11
C LEU A 278 5.93 3.53 -20.79
N GLU A 279 5.87 3.68 -22.11
CA GLU A 279 6.91 4.38 -22.90
C GLU A 279 6.22 5.28 -23.92
N TYR A 280 6.52 6.59 -23.87
CA TYR A 280 5.98 7.54 -24.81
C TYR A 280 7.04 7.99 -25.82
N ASN A 281 6.72 7.86 -27.10
CA ASN A 281 7.56 8.35 -28.18
C ASN A 281 7.01 9.69 -28.72
N PRO A 282 7.68 10.83 -28.45
CA PRO A 282 7.18 12.14 -28.86
C PRO A 282 7.28 12.39 -30.37
N ALA A 283 8.13 11.67 -31.10
CA ALA A 283 8.34 11.90 -32.53
C ALA A 283 7.14 11.45 -33.37
N ASN A 284 6.48 10.37 -32.93
CA ASN A 284 5.29 9.82 -33.60
C ASN A 284 4.04 9.86 -32.70
N LYS A 285 4.14 10.42 -31.48
CA LYS A 285 3.05 10.56 -30.51
C LYS A 285 2.38 9.21 -30.16
N ILE A 286 3.19 8.16 -30.06
CA ILE A 286 2.75 6.82 -29.69
C ILE A 286 3.05 6.57 -28.21
N LEU A 287 2.04 6.21 -27.44
CA LEU A 287 2.22 5.64 -26.10
C LEU A 287 2.15 4.11 -26.18
N LEU A 288 3.20 3.46 -25.70
CA LEU A 288 3.24 2.01 -25.51
C LEU A 288 2.82 1.70 -24.08
N VAL A 289 1.99 0.67 -23.91
CA VAL A 289 1.46 0.20 -22.63
C VAL A 289 1.67 -1.30 -22.55
N ASP A 290 2.67 -1.73 -21.77
CA ASP A 290 2.85 -3.13 -21.39
C ASP A 290 2.09 -3.36 -20.08
N TYR A 291 0.93 -4.02 -20.16
CA TYR A 291 0.01 -4.17 -19.02
C TYR A 291 -0.02 -5.61 -18.52
N GLN A 292 0.18 -5.80 -17.22
CA GLN A 292 0.06 -7.09 -16.56
C GLN A 292 -1.42 -7.45 -16.35
N LEU A 293 -1.84 -8.54 -16.98
CA LEU A 293 -3.18 -9.09 -16.91
C LEU A 293 -3.23 -10.29 -15.96
N PRO A 294 -4.40 -10.57 -15.34
CA PRO A 294 -4.56 -11.72 -14.46
C PRO A 294 -4.49 -13.03 -15.23
N SER A 295 -4.05 -14.09 -14.55
CA SER A 295 -4.15 -15.45 -15.08
C SER A 295 -5.57 -16.00 -14.88
N PRO A 296 -6.00 -17.02 -15.64
CA PRO A 296 -7.30 -17.66 -15.42
C PRO A 296 -7.49 -18.24 -14.01
N ALA A 297 -6.39 -18.52 -13.30
CA ALA A 297 -6.42 -19.05 -11.94
C ALA A 297 -6.75 -17.98 -10.89
N ASP A 298 -6.55 -16.70 -11.21
CA ASP A 298 -6.79 -15.58 -10.28
C ASP A 298 -8.26 -15.17 -10.25
N LEU A 299 -9.07 -15.61 -11.21
CA LEU A 299 -10.47 -15.25 -11.29
C LEU A 299 -11.30 -15.88 -10.16
N PRO A 300 -12.29 -15.16 -9.61
CA PRO A 300 -13.23 -15.73 -8.66
C PRO A 300 -13.96 -16.91 -9.29
N THR A 301 -13.96 -18.05 -8.60
CA THR A 301 -14.62 -19.29 -9.08
C THR A 301 -15.92 -19.60 -8.36
N THR A 302 -16.21 -18.91 -7.24
CA THR A 302 -17.45 -19.10 -6.48
C THR A 302 -18.65 -18.57 -7.24
N ALA A 303 -19.71 -19.38 -7.37
CA ALA A 303 -20.98 -18.99 -7.96
C ALA A 303 -22.09 -18.87 -6.91
N GLU A 304 -22.11 -19.77 -5.92
CA GLU A 304 -23.16 -19.82 -4.90
C GLU A 304 -22.62 -20.50 -3.64
N VAL A 305 -22.99 -19.97 -2.46
CA VAL A 305 -22.70 -20.59 -1.17
C VAL A 305 -24.01 -21.00 -0.52
N LYS A 306 -24.11 -22.27 -0.10
CA LYS A 306 -25.28 -22.82 0.59
C LYS A 306 -24.91 -23.40 1.93
N TYR A 307 -25.61 -22.99 2.98
CA TYR A 307 -25.51 -23.65 4.27
C TYR A 307 -26.29 -24.98 4.28
N VAL A 308 -25.57 -26.09 4.49
CA VAL A 308 -26.12 -27.46 4.55
C VAL A 308 -26.35 -27.84 6.00
N ALA A 309 -27.57 -27.59 6.47
CA ALA A 309 -27.95 -27.79 7.89
C ALA A 309 -27.78 -29.22 8.41
N SER A 310 -27.81 -30.24 7.54
CA SER A 310 -27.61 -31.64 7.95
C SER A 310 -26.16 -31.96 8.32
N LYS A 311 -25.20 -31.19 7.81
CA LYS A 311 -23.76 -31.38 8.02
C LYS A 311 -23.10 -30.23 8.77
N ASP A 312 -23.84 -29.14 9.03
CA ASP A 312 -23.32 -27.91 9.62
C ASP A 312 -22.12 -27.33 8.85
N GLU A 313 -22.22 -27.32 7.51
CA GLU A 313 -21.14 -26.86 6.62
C GLU A 313 -21.66 -25.88 5.55
N PHE A 314 -20.79 -25.00 5.06
CA PHE A 314 -21.04 -24.18 3.89
C PHE A 314 -20.55 -24.90 2.63
N ALA A 315 -21.48 -25.30 1.76
CA ALA A 315 -21.18 -25.89 0.47
C ALA A 315 -21.03 -24.80 -0.58
N VAL A 316 -19.85 -24.74 -1.21
CA VAL A 316 -19.54 -23.80 -2.30
C VAL A 316 -19.81 -24.48 -3.63
N LYS A 317 -20.63 -23.86 -4.47
CA LYS A 317 -20.82 -24.23 -5.88
C LYS A 317 -19.98 -23.30 -6.73
N THR A 318 -19.16 -23.88 -7.60
CA THR A 318 -18.30 -23.11 -8.50
C THR A 318 -18.98 -22.80 -9.84
N VAL A 319 -18.47 -21.77 -10.51
CA VAL A 319 -18.76 -21.46 -11.90
C VAL A 319 -18.24 -22.60 -12.78
N SER A 320 -18.96 -22.92 -13.87
CA SER A 320 -18.49 -23.94 -14.82
C SER A 320 -17.28 -23.45 -15.61
N ASP A 321 -16.34 -24.35 -15.94
CA ASP A 321 -15.14 -24.01 -16.74
C ASP A 321 -15.46 -23.28 -18.04
N ARG A 322 -16.56 -23.66 -18.70
CA ARG A 322 -17.03 -23.00 -19.93
C ARG A 322 -17.35 -21.53 -19.69
N GLN A 323 -18.07 -21.23 -18.61
CA GLN A 323 -18.45 -19.87 -18.27
C GLN A 323 -17.25 -19.07 -17.78
N LEU A 324 -16.35 -19.68 -17.01
CA LEU A 324 -15.12 -19.05 -16.54
C LEU A 324 -14.22 -18.66 -17.72
N ASN A 325 -13.97 -19.58 -18.65
CA ASN A 325 -13.17 -19.34 -19.85
C ASN A 325 -13.77 -18.25 -20.75
N GLN A 326 -15.10 -18.23 -20.89
CA GLN A 326 -15.77 -17.18 -21.65
C GLN A 326 -15.64 -15.83 -20.96
N THR A 327 -15.87 -15.77 -19.65
CA THR A 327 -15.75 -14.54 -18.85
C THR A 327 -14.31 -14.00 -18.92
N TYR A 328 -13.31 -14.88 -18.83
CA TYR A 328 -11.90 -14.51 -18.98
C TYR A 328 -11.60 -13.90 -20.35
N ASP A 329 -11.99 -14.58 -21.44
CA ASP A 329 -11.76 -14.07 -22.79
C ASP A 329 -12.43 -12.69 -22.99
N ASP A 330 -13.70 -12.55 -22.60
CA ASP A 330 -14.47 -11.31 -22.74
C ASP A 330 -13.88 -10.18 -21.88
N MET A 331 -13.44 -10.49 -20.67
CA MET A 331 -12.80 -9.55 -19.75
C MET A 331 -11.52 -8.96 -20.32
N LEU A 332 -10.64 -9.76 -20.92
CA LEU A 332 -9.38 -9.24 -21.47
C LEU A 332 -9.60 -8.30 -22.68
N TYR A 333 -10.61 -8.57 -23.52
CA TYR A 333 -10.99 -7.61 -24.56
C TYR A 333 -11.53 -6.31 -23.98
N GLN A 334 -12.32 -6.38 -22.92
CA GLN A 334 -12.81 -5.19 -22.23
C GLN A 334 -11.68 -4.37 -21.62
N VAL A 335 -10.71 -5.00 -20.97
CA VAL A 335 -9.55 -4.32 -20.37
C VAL A 335 -8.76 -3.58 -21.44
N ALA A 336 -8.43 -4.23 -22.55
CA ALA A 336 -7.69 -3.58 -23.63
C ALA A 336 -8.43 -2.35 -24.18
N LEU A 337 -9.74 -2.46 -24.45
CA LEU A 337 -10.53 -1.32 -24.95
C LEU A 337 -10.73 -0.23 -23.90
N ARG A 338 -10.88 -0.62 -22.63
CA ARG A 338 -11.01 0.29 -21.49
C ARG A 338 -9.75 1.12 -21.32
N THR A 339 -8.57 0.50 -21.28
CA THR A 339 -7.30 1.21 -21.18
C THR A 339 -7.10 2.20 -22.32
N LEU A 340 -7.44 1.81 -23.55
CA LEU A 340 -7.40 2.72 -24.70
C LEU A 340 -8.35 3.91 -24.54
N HIS A 341 -9.57 3.67 -24.04
CA HIS A 341 -10.57 4.71 -23.81
C HIS A 341 -10.13 5.70 -22.73
N GLU A 342 -9.74 5.19 -21.56
CA GLU A 342 -9.28 6.00 -20.42
C GLU A 342 -8.12 6.92 -20.84
N LEU A 343 -7.13 6.39 -21.58
CA LEU A 343 -5.98 7.16 -22.03
C LEU A 343 -6.32 8.23 -23.09
N PHE A 344 -7.17 7.92 -24.06
CA PHE A 344 -7.55 8.91 -25.08
C PHE A 344 -8.52 9.96 -24.55
N GLU A 345 -9.46 9.59 -23.67
CA GLU A 345 -10.39 10.54 -23.06
C GLU A 345 -9.66 11.50 -22.12
N ALA A 346 -8.78 10.97 -21.27
CA ALA A 346 -8.05 11.78 -20.29
C ALA A 346 -7.03 12.73 -20.94
N ASP A 347 -6.57 12.46 -22.15
CA ASP A 347 -5.58 13.28 -22.85
C ASP A 347 -6.18 14.59 -23.40
N VAL A 348 -6.20 15.61 -22.54
CA VAL A 348 -6.78 16.95 -22.82
C VAL A 348 -5.93 17.83 -23.73
N ILE A 349 -4.64 17.49 -23.92
CA ILE A 349 -3.72 18.25 -24.77
C ILE A 349 -3.47 17.62 -26.14
N GLU A 350 -4.13 16.49 -26.43
CA GLU A 350 -3.95 15.72 -27.66
C GLU A 350 -2.47 15.34 -27.90
N ALA A 351 -1.78 14.94 -26.82
CA ALA A 351 -0.43 14.40 -26.88
C ALA A 351 -0.41 13.03 -27.58
N LEU A 352 -1.46 12.22 -27.42
CA LEU A 352 -1.53 10.85 -27.91
C LEU A 352 -2.22 10.79 -29.27
N ALA A 353 -1.43 10.55 -30.32
CA ALA A 353 -1.97 10.25 -31.65
C ALA A 353 -2.34 8.77 -31.79
N SER A 354 -1.61 7.89 -31.10
CA SER A 354 -1.85 6.44 -31.10
C SER A 354 -1.44 5.83 -29.77
N VAL A 355 -2.12 4.75 -29.40
CA VAL A 355 -1.76 3.93 -28.23
C VAL A 355 -1.57 2.49 -28.69
N ASN A 356 -0.48 1.88 -28.24
CA ASN A 356 -0.24 0.44 -28.34
C ASN A 356 -0.42 -0.19 -26.96
N PHE A 357 -1.26 -1.21 -26.87
CA PHE A 357 -1.51 -1.97 -25.66
C PHE A 357 -1.06 -3.42 -25.85
N ASN A 358 -0.22 -3.91 -24.96
CA ASN A 358 0.21 -5.29 -24.87
C ASN A 358 -0.23 -5.89 -23.54
N GLY A 359 -0.99 -6.98 -23.62
CA GLY A 359 -1.44 -7.73 -22.45
C GLY A 359 -0.49 -8.87 -22.11
N TRP A 360 0.22 -8.77 -20.99
CA TRP A 360 1.15 -9.78 -20.50
C TRP A 360 0.53 -10.58 -19.37
N VAL A 361 0.67 -11.91 -19.39
CA VAL A 361 0.19 -12.79 -18.31
C VAL A 361 1.36 -13.58 -17.75
N LYS A 362 1.55 -13.50 -16.42
CA LYS A 362 2.43 -14.39 -15.67
C LYS A 362 1.68 -15.70 -15.42
N SER A 363 2.23 -16.81 -15.87
CA SER A 363 1.63 -18.13 -15.69
C SER A 363 2.68 -19.17 -15.35
N VAL A 364 2.30 -20.21 -14.62
CA VAL A 364 3.19 -21.34 -14.36
C VAL A 364 2.99 -22.37 -15.46
N ASP A 365 4.03 -22.64 -16.24
CA ASP A 365 4.03 -23.73 -17.18
C ASP A 365 3.93 -25.06 -16.42
N ARG A 366 2.82 -25.78 -16.60
CA ARG A 366 2.54 -27.03 -15.90
C ARG A 366 3.48 -28.17 -16.29
N ALA A 367 4.13 -28.09 -17.45
CA ALA A 367 5.10 -29.11 -17.90
C ALA A 367 6.46 -28.95 -17.21
N THR A 368 6.87 -27.71 -16.93
CA THR A 368 8.20 -27.39 -16.37
C THR A 368 8.16 -26.93 -14.92
N GLY A 369 7.00 -26.50 -14.42
CA GLY A 369 6.82 -25.87 -13.11
C GLY A 369 7.41 -24.47 -13.01
N GLN A 370 7.89 -23.88 -14.11
CA GLN A 370 8.53 -22.58 -14.12
C GLN A 370 7.52 -21.48 -14.43
N SER A 371 7.70 -20.31 -13.81
CA SER A 371 6.92 -19.12 -14.12
C SER A 371 7.40 -18.56 -15.46
N THR A 372 6.48 -18.40 -16.40
CA THR A 372 6.70 -17.78 -17.70
C THR A 372 5.80 -16.55 -17.83
N GLU A 373 6.32 -15.52 -18.47
CA GLU A 373 5.57 -14.33 -18.82
C GLU A 373 5.37 -14.30 -20.33
N SER A 374 4.15 -14.06 -20.77
CA SER A 374 3.80 -14.15 -22.19
C SER A 374 2.78 -13.11 -22.57
N CYS A 375 3.00 -12.44 -23.70
CA CYS A 375 2.02 -11.56 -24.30
C CYS A 375 0.90 -12.41 -24.90
N VAL A 376 -0.34 -12.20 -24.45
CA VAL A 376 -1.51 -12.98 -24.89
C VAL A 376 -2.38 -12.22 -25.90
N LEU A 377 -2.27 -10.89 -25.89
CA LEU A 377 -2.93 -10.01 -26.86
C LEU A 377 -2.15 -8.71 -27.02
N SER A 378 -2.23 -8.12 -28.21
CA SER A 378 -1.64 -6.83 -28.53
C SER A 378 -2.53 -6.06 -29.51
N ILE A 379 -2.67 -4.75 -29.34
CA ILE A 379 -3.48 -3.90 -30.19
C ILE A 379 -2.86 -2.50 -30.30
N GLN A 380 -2.85 -1.95 -31.52
CA GLN A 380 -2.46 -0.57 -31.76
C GLN A 380 -3.59 0.15 -32.47
N VAL A 381 -3.97 1.32 -31.96
CA VAL A 381 -5.06 2.12 -32.53
C VAL A 381 -4.66 3.58 -32.66
N GLN A 382 -5.22 4.24 -33.67
CA GLN A 382 -5.12 5.69 -33.85
C GLN A 382 -6.27 6.37 -33.09
N ARG A 383 -6.01 7.55 -32.53
CA ARG A 383 -6.98 8.33 -31.74
C ARG A 383 -8.29 8.54 -32.49
N ASP A 384 -8.22 9.11 -33.70
CA ASP A 384 -9.41 9.47 -34.48
C ASP A 384 -10.26 8.25 -34.88
N GLU A 385 -9.60 7.12 -35.18
CA GLU A 385 -10.30 5.87 -35.47
C GLU A 385 -11.03 5.34 -34.23
N PHE A 386 -10.39 5.43 -33.07
CA PHE A 386 -10.92 4.90 -31.82
C PHE A 386 -12.04 5.78 -31.24
N LEU A 387 -11.84 7.10 -31.16
CA LEU A 387 -12.84 8.05 -30.65
C LEU A 387 -14.07 8.16 -31.56
N GLY A 388 -13.97 7.75 -32.82
CA GLY A 388 -15.11 7.61 -33.73
C GLY A 388 -16.04 6.42 -33.42
N LEU A 389 -15.69 5.56 -32.47
CA LEU A 389 -16.48 4.41 -32.06
C LEU A 389 -17.40 4.75 -30.88
N ASP A 390 -18.63 4.25 -30.92
CA ASP A 390 -19.52 4.26 -29.76
C ASP A 390 -19.32 2.97 -28.95
N LEU A 391 -18.43 3.01 -27.97
CA LEU A 391 -18.07 1.86 -27.13
C LEU A 391 -19.25 1.32 -26.30
N SER A 392 -20.32 2.09 -26.10
CA SER A 392 -21.51 1.62 -25.37
C SER A 392 -22.32 0.58 -26.17
N LEU A 393 -22.13 0.54 -27.48
CA LEU A 393 -22.86 -0.31 -28.41
C LEU A 393 -22.03 -1.42 -29.06
N VAL A 394 -20.72 -1.50 -28.75
CA VAL A 394 -19.85 -2.50 -29.35
C VAL A 394 -19.83 -3.81 -28.56
N ASP A 395 -19.70 -4.92 -29.28
CA ASP A 395 -19.19 -6.16 -28.72
C ASP A 395 -17.65 -6.05 -28.58
N PRO A 396 -17.07 -6.19 -27.37
CA PRO A 396 -15.64 -5.96 -27.15
C PRO A 396 -14.73 -6.80 -28.04
N LYS A 397 -15.08 -8.08 -28.23
CA LYS A 397 -14.30 -8.99 -29.07
C LYS A 397 -14.34 -8.59 -30.54
N ALA A 398 -15.53 -8.29 -31.07
CA ALA A 398 -15.69 -7.84 -32.45
C ALA A 398 -15.00 -6.50 -32.69
N CYS A 399 -15.07 -5.57 -31.72
CA CYS A 399 -14.39 -4.28 -31.76
C CYS A 399 -12.86 -4.45 -31.80
N PHE A 400 -12.30 -5.24 -30.88
CA PHE A 400 -10.88 -5.56 -30.84
C PHE A 400 -10.39 -6.15 -32.17
N LYS A 401 -11.16 -7.06 -32.78
CA LYS A 401 -10.83 -7.63 -34.09
C LYS A 401 -10.96 -6.63 -35.24
N LYS A 402 -11.95 -5.74 -35.21
CA LYS A 402 -12.12 -4.67 -36.22
C LYS A 402 -10.93 -3.71 -36.20
N LEU A 403 -10.44 -3.39 -35.00
CA LEU A 403 -9.24 -2.59 -34.75
C LEU A 403 -7.93 -3.34 -35.01
N LYS A 404 -7.98 -4.51 -35.66
CA LYS A 404 -6.82 -5.33 -36.05
C LYS A 404 -5.96 -5.81 -34.88
N GLY A 405 -6.55 -5.95 -33.68
CA GLY A 405 -5.88 -6.54 -32.53
C GLY A 405 -5.45 -7.99 -32.77
N VAL A 406 -4.23 -8.32 -32.35
CA VAL A 406 -3.60 -9.63 -32.45
C VAL A 406 -3.80 -10.38 -31.15
N CYS A 407 -4.31 -11.61 -31.25
CA CYS A 407 -4.42 -12.53 -30.13
C CYS A 407 -4.60 -13.95 -30.65
N ALA A 408 -4.36 -14.95 -29.80
CA ALA A 408 -4.73 -16.32 -30.09
C ALA A 408 -6.26 -16.49 -30.22
N ALA A 409 -6.70 -17.64 -30.77
CA ALA A 409 -8.14 -17.91 -30.94
C ALA A 409 -8.92 -17.98 -29.62
N LYS A 410 -8.22 -18.33 -28.53
CA LYS A 410 -8.72 -18.48 -27.16
C LYS A 410 -7.72 -17.82 -26.23
N LEU A 411 -8.14 -16.83 -25.44
CA LEU A 411 -7.21 -16.10 -24.57
C LEU A 411 -6.92 -16.87 -23.29
N HIS A 412 -7.90 -17.57 -22.73
CA HIS A 412 -7.73 -18.48 -21.58
C HIS A 412 -6.74 -19.63 -21.82
N ALA A 413 -6.35 -19.90 -23.07
CA ALA A 413 -5.30 -20.86 -23.40
C ALA A 413 -3.88 -20.30 -23.21
N LEU A 414 -3.74 -18.99 -22.97
CA LEU A 414 -2.48 -18.27 -22.76
C LEU A 414 -1.43 -18.56 -23.84
N THR A 415 -1.86 -18.76 -25.09
CA THR A 415 -0.94 -18.99 -26.20
C THR A 415 -0.21 -17.68 -26.51
N PRO A 416 1.13 -17.63 -26.45
CA PRO A 416 1.87 -16.40 -26.69
C PRO A 416 1.64 -15.86 -28.10
N VAL A 417 1.54 -14.54 -28.22
CA VAL A 417 1.54 -13.81 -29.48
C VAL A 417 2.68 -12.81 -29.51
N ALA A 418 3.18 -12.49 -30.71
CA ALA A 418 4.16 -11.42 -30.86
C ALA A 418 3.48 -10.06 -30.62
N PRO A 419 4.00 -9.21 -29.72
CA PRO A 419 3.54 -7.83 -29.57
C PRO A 419 3.67 -7.05 -30.88
N LEU A 420 2.72 -6.14 -31.15
CA LEU A 420 2.75 -5.29 -32.34
C LEU A 420 3.84 -4.22 -32.27
N LEU A 421 4.11 -3.73 -31.06
CA LEU A 421 5.20 -2.83 -30.73
C LEU A 421 5.77 -3.30 -29.40
N THR A 422 7.07 -3.25 -29.22
CA THR A 422 7.75 -3.67 -27.99
C THR A 422 8.52 -2.50 -27.41
N MET A 423 8.57 -2.42 -26.08
CA MET A 423 9.35 -1.39 -25.38
C MET A 423 10.80 -1.46 -25.82
N SER A 424 11.42 -0.28 -25.98
CA SER A 424 12.84 -0.20 -26.18
C SER A 424 13.53 -0.58 -24.88
N ARG A 425 14.01 -1.82 -24.75
CA ARG A 425 14.84 -2.26 -23.60
C ARG A 425 16.24 -1.62 -23.62
N GLU A 426 16.44 -0.57 -24.40
CA GLU A 426 17.64 0.26 -24.45
C GLU A 426 17.42 1.46 -23.51
N ASP A 427 18.02 1.37 -22.32
CA ASP A 427 18.07 2.44 -21.31
C ASP A 427 18.36 3.79 -21.98
N SER A 428 17.43 4.75 -21.85
CA SER A 428 17.48 6.11 -22.42
C SER A 428 18.61 6.99 -21.88
N ARG A 429 19.57 6.41 -21.14
CA ARG A 429 20.77 7.09 -20.63
C ARG A 429 22.02 6.90 -21.49
N PHE A 430 21.95 6.20 -22.62
CA PHE A 430 23.09 6.08 -23.54
C PHE A 430 22.71 6.41 -24.98
N VAL A 431 23.24 7.57 -25.40
CA VAL A 431 23.63 8.03 -26.74
C VAL A 431 22.90 7.37 -27.92
N SER A 432 22.18 8.22 -28.66
CA SER A 432 21.71 8.01 -30.03
C SER A 432 22.65 7.10 -30.83
N SER A 433 22.11 6.04 -31.43
CA SER A 433 22.76 5.26 -32.48
C SER A 433 23.42 6.19 -33.50
N TYR A 434 24.74 6.35 -33.40
CA TYR A 434 25.56 6.96 -34.44
C TYR A 434 26.16 5.81 -35.23
N ALA A 435 26.09 5.87 -36.56
CA ALA A 435 26.64 4.83 -37.43
C ALA A 435 28.17 4.79 -37.28
N VAL A 436 28.70 3.81 -36.54
CA VAL A 436 30.14 3.64 -36.31
C VAL A 436 30.84 3.34 -37.64
N ALA A 437 30.24 2.56 -38.54
CA ALA A 437 30.89 2.24 -39.81
C ALA A 437 31.02 3.47 -40.75
N ASP A 438 30.12 4.45 -40.64
CA ASP A 438 30.18 5.70 -41.42
C ASP A 438 31.21 6.70 -40.86
N THR A 439 31.66 6.49 -39.61
CA THR A 439 32.77 7.26 -39.01
C THR A 439 34.15 6.68 -39.27
N LEU A 440 34.24 5.45 -39.78
CA LEU A 440 35.52 4.80 -40.09
C LEU A 440 36.22 5.50 -41.25
N THR A 441 37.40 6.04 -40.97
CA THR A 441 38.29 6.68 -41.96
C THR A 441 39.47 5.78 -42.33
N GLU A 442 40.10 6.07 -43.48
CA GLU A 442 41.27 5.36 -44.00
C GLU A 442 42.48 5.59 -43.06
N GLY A 443 42.55 4.83 -41.97
CA GLY A 443 43.54 4.99 -40.91
C GLY A 443 43.16 4.39 -39.55
N ASP A 444 41.87 4.09 -39.31
CA ASP A 444 41.40 3.63 -38.01
C ASP A 444 41.83 2.20 -37.70
N ASN A 445 42.43 2.03 -36.52
CA ASN A 445 42.90 0.74 -36.03
C ASN A 445 41.81 0.03 -35.22
N LEU A 446 41.18 -0.99 -35.81
CA LEU A 446 40.06 -1.72 -35.17
C LEU A 446 40.48 -2.43 -33.87
N ALA A 447 41.77 -2.76 -33.72
CA ALA A 447 42.26 -3.38 -32.49
C ALA A 447 42.44 -2.38 -31.34
N ALA A 448 42.42 -1.08 -31.62
CA ALA A 448 42.58 0.01 -30.67
C ALA A 448 41.30 0.82 -30.41
N MET A 449 40.22 0.58 -31.16
CA MET A 449 38.90 1.19 -30.94
C MET A 449 38.23 0.64 -29.68
N ASP A 450 37.23 1.34 -29.12
CA ASP A 450 36.53 0.86 -27.93
C ASP A 450 35.86 -0.51 -28.16
N TRP A 451 35.70 -1.30 -27.09
CA TRP A 451 35.21 -2.67 -27.21
C TRP A 451 33.71 -2.68 -27.56
N GLU A 452 32.94 -1.70 -27.07
CA GLU A 452 31.54 -1.50 -27.42
C GLU A 452 31.43 -1.06 -28.89
N ASP A 453 32.24 -0.10 -29.32
CA ASP A 453 32.31 0.35 -30.72
C ASP A 453 32.65 -0.79 -31.69
N PHE A 454 33.55 -1.70 -31.27
CA PHE A 454 33.90 -2.87 -32.06
C PHE A 454 32.71 -3.85 -32.19
N GLU A 455 31.98 -4.11 -31.12
CA GLU A 455 30.79 -4.96 -31.15
C GLU A 455 29.68 -4.35 -32.03
N HIS A 456 29.48 -3.03 -31.93
CA HIS A 456 28.57 -2.28 -32.79
C HIS A 456 28.97 -2.30 -34.26
N LEU A 457 30.27 -2.18 -34.56
CA LEU A 457 30.77 -2.30 -35.94
C LEU A 457 30.51 -3.70 -36.52
N ILE A 458 30.79 -4.76 -35.75
CA ILE A 458 30.52 -6.14 -36.19
C ILE A 458 29.03 -6.33 -36.44
N ARG A 459 28.18 -5.81 -35.57
CA ARG A 459 26.73 -5.85 -35.73
C ARG A 459 26.28 -5.20 -37.04
N GLU A 460 26.71 -3.96 -37.29
CA GLU A 460 26.36 -3.22 -38.52
C GLU A 460 26.86 -3.94 -39.79
N LEU A 461 28.08 -4.46 -39.74
CA LEU A 461 28.69 -5.19 -40.86
C LEU A 461 27.90 -6.44 -41.23
N PHE A 462 27.49 -7.22 -40.22
CA PHE A 462 26.72 -8.44 -40.44
C PHE A 462 25.27 -8.13 -40.84
N GLU A 463 24.70 -7.02 -40.38
CA GLU A 463 23.42 -6.54 -40.89
C GLU A 463 23.48 -6.28 -42.40
N LYS A 464 24.49 -5.54 -42.86
CA LYS A 464 24.69 -5.25 -44.30
C LYS A 464 24.97 -6.52 -45.12
N GLU A 465 25.84 -7.41 -44.63
CA GLU A 465 26.16 -8.68 -45.31
C GLU A 465 24.92 -9.56 -45.50
N PHE A 466 24.10 -9.72 -44.47
CA PHE A 466 22.97 -10.64 -44.48
C PHE A 466 21.67 -10.03 -45.02
N ALA A 467 21.53 -8.70 -45.00
CA ALA A 467 20.45 -7.99 -45.70
C ALA A 467 20.48 -8.26 -47.21
N SER A 468 21.68 -8.38 -47.80
CA SER A 468 21.85 -8.69 -49.23
C SER A 468 21.32 -10.08 -49.63
N ALA A 469 21.14 -10.99 -48.66
CA ALA A 469 20.68 -12.37 -48.86
C ALA A 469 19.21 -12.61 -48.45
N GLY A 470 18.47 -11.55 -48.06
CA GLY A 470 17.07 -11.65 -47.62
C GLY A 470 16.89 -12.29 -46.23
N ALA A 471 17.93 -12.25 -45.39
CA ALA A 471 17.88 -12.70 -44.00
C ALA A 471 17.47 -11.57 -43.05
N GLU A 472 16.70 -11.89 -42.00
CA GLU A 472 16.30 -10.95 -40.95
C GLU A 472 17.37 -10.97 -39.86
N VAL A 473 18.15 -9.89 -39.74
CA VAL A 473 19.16 -9.77 -38.69
C VAL A 473 18.47 -9.27 -37.42
N LYS A 474 18.39 -10.12 -36.39
CA LYS A 474 17.84 -9.76 -35.08
C LYS A 474 18.98 -9.57 -34.11
N VAL A 475 19.45 -8.34 -34.06
CA VAL A 475 20.44 -7.92 -33.07
C VAL A 475 19.89 -8.18 -31.68
N THR A 476 20.52 -9.11 -30.95
CA THR A 476 20.27 -9.28 -29.52
C THR A 476 21.20 -8.33 -28.76
N GLN A 477 20.68 -7.69 -27.71
CA GLN A 477 21.53 -6.98 -26.75
C GLN A 477 22.61 -7.93 -26.22
N ALA A 478 23.78 -7.38 -25.90
CA ALA A 478 24.84 -8.07 -25.16
C ALA A 478 24.23 -8.63 -23.86
N SER A 479 23.79 -9.88 -23.91
CA SER A 479 23.16 -10.52 -22.78
C SER A 479 24.24 -10.90 -21.79
N ARG A 480 23.93 -10.72 -20.50
CA ARG A 480 24.60 -11.40 -19.39
C ARG A 480 24.52 -12.93 -19.52
N ASP A 481 23.82 -13.45 -20.52
CA ASP A 481 23.83 -14.85 -20.96
C ASP A 481 24.94 -15.11 -21.99
N GLY A 482 26.07 -15.60 -21.53
CA GLY A 482 26.90 -16.52 -22.33
C GLY A 482 27.72 -15.94 -23.49
N GLY A 483 27.76 -14.62 -23.69
CA GLY A 483 28.69 -13.94 -24.59
C GLY A 483 28.32 -13.99 -26.08
N VAL A 484 27.05 -13.82 -26.44
CA VAL A 484 26.60 -13.62 -27.83
C VAL A 484 26.47 -12.13 -28.13
N ASP A 485 27.07 -11.67 -29.22
CA ASP A 485 27.12 -10.25 -29.57
C ASP A 485 26.11 -9.88 -30.68
N ALA A 486 25.69 -10.87 -31.50
CA ALA A 486 24.54 -10.75 -32.41
C ALA A 486 23.89 -12.10 -32.73
N VAL A 487 22.62 -12.07 -33.11
CA VAL A 487 21.88 -13.23 -33.65
C VAL A 487 21.33 -12.89 -35.04
N ILE A 488 21.46 -13.84 -35.97
CA ILE A 488 20.98 -13.67 -37.34
C ILE A 488 19.95 -14.76 -37.61
N PHE A 489 18.77 -14.37 -38.08
CA PHE A 489 17.73 -15.31 -38.47
C PHE A 489 17.54 -15.30 -39.98
N ASN A 490 17.96 -16.36 -40.65
CA ASN A 490 17.67 -16.52 -42.07
C ASN A 490 16.33 -17.26 -42.23
N PRO A 491 15.27 -16.63 -42.78
CA PRO A 491 13.94 -17.23 -42.90
C PRO A 491 13.85 -18.27 -44.02
N ASN A 492 14.92 -18.52 -44.78
CA ASN A 492 14.93 -19.51 -45.86
C ASN A 492 14.61 -20.92 -45.31
N PRO A 493 13.56 -21.60 -45.81
CA PRO A 493 13.12 -22.88 -45.25
C PRO A 493 14.07 -24.06 -45.55
N ILE A 494 15.03 -23.91 -46.48
CA ILE A 494 15.95 -24.97 -46.91
C ILE A 494 17.36 -24.75 -46.35
N HIS A 495 17.82 -23.50 -46.34
CA HIS A 495 19.19 -23.13 -45.93
C HIS A 495 19.24 -22.19 -44.72
N GLY A 496 18.09 -21.82 -44.17
CA GLY A 496 17.96 -20.85 -43.09
C GLY A 496 18.07 -21.46 -41.68
N GLY A 497 17.73 -20.64 -40.70
CA GLY A 497 17.90 -20.93 -39.27
C GLY A 497 18.62 -19.83 -38.52
N LYS A 498 18.76 -20.03 -37.21
CA LYS A 498 19.41 -19.10 -36.27
C LYS A 498 20.94 -19.25 -36.34
N THR A 499 21.65 -18.15 -36.48
CA THR A 499 23.11 -18.07 -36.41
C THR A 499 23.51 -17.16 -35.25
N VAL A 500 24.41 -17.61 -34.38
CA VAL A 500 24.97 -16.78 -33.31
C VAL A 500 26.32 -16.20 -33.73
N VAL A 501 26.56 -14.94 -33.40
CA VAL A 501 27.81 -14.24 -33.69
C VAL A 501 28.41 -13.76 -32.38
N GLN A 502 29.72 -13.98 -32.24
CA GLN A 502 30.51 -13.47 -31.13
C GLN A 502 31.73 -12.73 -31.69
N ALA A 503 32.02 -11.55 -31.18
CA ALA A 503 33.12 -10.66 -31.49
C ALA A 503 34.09 -10.60 -30.31
N LYS A 504 35.39 -10.77 -30.58
CA LYS A 504 36.46 -10.67 -29.58
C LYS A 504 37.56 -9.74 -30.06
N ARG A 505 37.57 -8.51 -29.54
CA ARG A 505 38.64 -7.51 -29.77
C ARG A 505 39.92 -7.90 -29.01
N TYR A 506 40.65 -8.87 -29.52
CA TYR A 506 41.87 -9.40 -28.89
C TYR A 506 43.13 -8.93 -29.63
N THR A 507 44.21 -8.74 -28.87
CA THR A 507 45.54 -8.42 -29.41
C THR A 507 46.48 -9.63 -29.42
N ASN A 508 46.04 -10.76 -28.85
CA ASN A 508 46.74 -12.04 -28.83
C ASN A 508 45.91 -13.09 -29.57
N THR A 509 46.58 -14.15 -30.03
CA THR A 509 45.95 -15.27 -30.72
C THR A 509 44.83 -15.88 -29.87
N VAL A 510 43.65 -16.06 -30.47
CA VAL A 510 42.48 -16.64 -29.83
C VAL A 510 42.65 -18.15 -29.67
N GLY A 511 42.57 -18.62 -28.43
CA GLY A 511 42.72 -20.03 -28.06
C GLY A 511 41.45 -20.86 -28.29
N VAL A 512 41.59 -22.18 -28.20
CA VAL A 512 40.50 -23.15 -28.40
C VAL A 512 39.35 -23.02 -27.39
N SER A 513 39.58 -22.42 -26.22
CA SER A 513 38.54 -22.18 -25.21
C SER A 513 37.40 -21.33 -25.77
N ALA A 514 37.71 -20.18 -26.39
CA ALA A 514 36.69 -19.30 -26.94
C ALA A 514 35.83 -19.98 -28.02
N VAL A 515 36.43 -20.85 -28.83
CA VAL A 515 35.70 -21.61 -29.86
C VAL A 515 34.79 -22.69 -29.24
N ARG A 516 35.23 -23.31 -28.13
CA ARG A 516 34.40 -24.27 -27.37
C ARG A 516 33.23 -23.59 -26.68
N ASP A 517 33.48 -22.41 -26.13
CA ASP A 517 32.46 -21.60 -25.45
C ASP A 517 31.39 -21.20 -26.46
N LEU A 518 31.76 -20.67 -27.63
CA LEU A 518 30.82 -20.38 -28.71
C LEU A 518 30.03 -21.61 -29.15
N TYR A 519 30.66 -22.79 -29.22
CA TYR A 519 29.96 -24.02 -29.57
C TYR A 519 28.90 -24.41 -28.52
N GLY A 520 29.21 -24.24 -27.24
CA GLY A 520 28.26 -24.45 -26.14
C GLY A 520 27.09 -23.46 -26.23
N THR A 521 27.40 -22.19 -26.45
CA THR A 521 26.41 -21.12 -26.62
C THR A 521 25.50 -21.38 -27.82
N MET A 522 26.05 -21.79 -28.97
CA MET A 522 25.27 -22.17 -30.15
C MET A 522 24.29 -23.31 -29.87
N MET A 523 24.69 -24.32 -29.09
CA MET A 523 23.80 -25.43 -28.70
C MET A 523 22.70 -24.97 -27.74
N ASN A 524 23.03 -24.13 -26.76
CA ASN A 524 22.05 -23.59 -25.80
C ASN A 524 21.02 -22.70 -26.49
N GLU A 525 21.46 -21.88 -27.44
CA GLU A 525 20.63 -20.96 -28.20
C GLU A 525 19.80 -21.64 -29.30
N GLY A 526 19.98 -22.94 -29.54
CA GLY A 526 19.33 -23.68 -30.62
C GLY A 526 19.74 -23.18 -32.02
N ALA A 527 20.97 -22.68 -32.16
CA ALA A 527 21.48 -22.12 -33.40
C ALA A 527 22.09 -23.17 -34.31
N ASN A 528 21.85 -23.03 -35.61
CA ASN A 528 22.31 -23.94 -36.66
C ASN A 528 23.76 -23.66 -37.07
N LYS A 529 24.28 -22.47 -36.75
CA LYS A 529 25.63 -22.00 -37.06
C LYS A 529 26.14 -21.02 -36.01
N GLY A 530 27.44 -21.01 -35.76
CA GLY A 530 28.13 -20.04 -34.91
C GLY A 530 29.24 -19.34 -35.68
N ILE A 531 29.43 -18.04 -35.45
CA ILE A 531 30.49 -17.24 -36.06
C ILE A 531 31.30 -16.56 -34.96
N LEU A 532 32.61 -16.78 -34.92
CA LEU A 532 33.52 -16.08 -34.02
C LEU A 532 34.38 -15.10 -34.83
N VAL A 533 34.29 -13.82 -34.50
CA VAL A 533 35.02 -12.73 -35.14
C VAL A 533 36.08 -12.21 -34.19
N THR A 534 37.28 -11.93 -34.68
CA THR A 534 38.34 -11.33 -33.87
C THR A 534 39.21 -10.37 -34.66
N THR A 535 39.81 -9.40 -33.96
CA THR A 535 40.87 -8.54 -34.50
C THR A 535 42.22 -9.26 -34.61
N SER A 536 42.40 -10.43 -33.97
CA SER A 536 43.64 -11.23 -34.04
C SER A 536 43.51 -12.44 -34.97
N ASP A 537 44.30 -13.49 -34.75
CA ASP A 537 44.20 -14.78 -35.45
C ASP A 537 43.84 -15.90 -34.47
N PHE A 538 43.45 -17.06 -34.98
CA PHE A 538 43.12 -18.25 -34.19
C PHE A 538 44.30 -19.23 -34.13
N GLY A 539 44.45 -19.92 -33.00
CA GLY A 539 45.47 -20.96 -32.86
C GLY A 539 45.16 -22.23 -33.69
N PRO A 540 46.16 -23.09 -33.97
CA PRO A 540 45.95 -24.35 -34.70
C PRO A 540 44.86 -25.25 -34.07
N ASP A 541 44.81 -25.29 -32.74
CA ASP A 541 43.81 -26.07 -31.99
C ASP A 541 42.37 -25.52 -32.14
N ALA A 542 42.23 -24.20 -32.33
CA ALA A 542 40.95 -23.54 -32.57
C ALA A 542 40.40 -23.94 -33.95
N TYR A 543 41.24 -23.91 -35.00
CA TYR A 543 40.87 -24.39 -36.33
C TYR A 543 40.58 -25.91 -36.33
N ALA A 544 41.41 -26.71 -35.65
CA ALA A 544 41.19 -28.15 -35.53
C ALA A 544 39.87 -28.49 -34.82
N PHE A 545 39.49 -27.70 -33.81
CA PHE A 545 38.22 -27.88 -33.12
C PHE A 545 37.01 -27.44 -33.97
N ALA A 546 37.12 -26.35 -34.73
CA ALA A 546 36.05 -25.89 -35.62
C ALA A 546 35.80 -26.84 -36.81
N ASN A 547 36.84 -27.58 -37.24
CA ASN A 547 36.73 -28.50 -38.37
C ASN A 547 35.62 -29.56 -38.16
N GLY A 548 34.73 -29.67 -39.14
CA GLY A 548 33.57 -30.58 -39.11
C GLY A 548 32.42 -30.15 -38.20
N LYS A 549 32.48 -28.94 -37.59
CA LYS A 549 31.39 -28.35 -36.81
C LYS A 549 30.78 -27.16 -37.57
N PRO A 550 29.53 -26.77 -37.30
CA PRO A 550 28.92 -25.59 -37.93
C PRO A 550 29.43 -24.28 -37.29
N LEU A 551 30.75 -24.12 -37.22
CA LEU A 551 31.43 -22.94 -36.69
C LEU A 551 32.25 -22.28 -37.80
N VAL A 552 32.18 -20.95 -37.87
CA VAL A 552 32.98 -20.13 -38.79
C VAL A 552 33.89 -19.23 -37.97
N LEU A 553 35.18 -19.26 -38.30
CA LEU A 553 36.20 -18.43 -37.65
C LEU A 553 36.61 -17.30 -38.60
N LEU A 554 36.41 -16.06 -38.18
CA LEU A 554 36.77 -14.86 -38.94
C LEU A 554 37.89 -14.12 -38.21
N SER A 555 39.11 -14.32 -38.69
CA SER A 555 40.31 -13.63 -38.19
C SER A 555 40.31 -12.16 -38.62
N GLY A 556 41.26 -11.38 -38.10
CA GLY A 556 41.41 -9.97 -38.45
C GLY A 556 41.56 -9.73 -39.95
N SER A 557 42.25 -10.62 -40.67
CA SER A 557 42.36 -10.56 -42.13
C SER A 557 41.02 -10.78 -42.84
N ASN A 558 40.20 -11.70 -42.32
CA ASN A 558 38.88 -12.00 -42.89
C ASN A 558 37.91 -10.85 -42.63
N LEU A 559 38.01 -10.25 -41.45
CA LEU A 559 37.23 -9.07 -41.06
C LEU A 559 37.56 -7.85 -41.93
N LEU A 560 38.84 -7.57 -42.18
CA LEU A 560 39.26 -6.48 -43.06
C LEU A 560 38.78 -6.68 -44.50
N HIS A 561 38.82 -7.92 -45.00
CA HIS A 561 38.27 -8.25 -46.31
C HIS A 561 36.76 -8.00 -46.37
N LEU A 562 36.02 -8.40 -45.33
CA LEU A 562 34.57 -8.20 -45.26
C LEU A 562 34.20 -6.71 -45.19
N LEU A 563 34.92 -5.91 -44.41
CA LEU A 563 34.74 -4.45 -44.36
C LEU A 563 34.99 -3.80 -45.73
N ALA A 564 36.07 -4.22 -46.41
CA ALA A 564 36.40 -3.72 -47.74
C ALA A 564 35.34 -4.04 -48.79
N SER A 565 34.69 -5.22 -48.73
CA SER A 565 33.57 -5.56 -49.62
C SER A 565 32.32 -4.71 -49.39
N HIS A 566 32.18 -4.11 -48.20
CA HIS A 566 31.11 -3.16 -47.87
C HIS A 566 31.54 -1.69 -48.01
N GLY A 567 32.70 -1.42 -48.62
CA GLY A 567 33.15 -0.05 -48.92
C GLY A 567 33.88 0.65 -47.76
N HIS A 568 34.12 -0.02 -46.64
CA HIS A 568 34.82 0.53 -45.49
C HIS A 568 36.31 0.15 -45.52
N LYS A 569 37.19 1.13 -45.31
CA LYS A 569 38.66 0.91 -45.25
C LYS A 569 39.16 1.14 -43.84
N ALA A 570 39.59 0.08 -43.17
CA ALA A 570 40.20 0.12 -41.84
C ALA A 570 41.53 -0.63 -41.82
N ARG A 571 42.30 -0.51 -40.73
CA ARG A 571 43.52 -1.29 -40.50
C ARG A 571 43.46 -2.02 -39.16
N ILE A 572 44.32 -3.02 -39.00
CA ILE A 572 44.54 -3.71 -37.73
C ILE A 572 46.04 -3.68 -37.45
N ASP A 573 46.45 -2.98 -36.40
CA ASP A 573 47.82 -2.99 -35.87
C ASP A 573 47.79 -3.43 -34.41
N LEU A 574 48.17 -4.69 -34.18
CA LEU A 574 48.15 -5.29 -32.85
C LEU A 574 49.29 -4.80 -31.94
N GLN A 575 50.38 -4.26 -32.51
CA GLN A 575 51.50 -3.74 -31.73
C GLN A 575 51.16 -2.36 -31.18
N GLU A 576 50.61 -1.49 -32.02
CA GLU A 576 50.09 -0.19 -31.63
C GLU A 576 48.97 -0.31 -30.58
N ALA A 577 48.02 -1.24 -30.78
CA ALA A 577 46.95 -1.48 -29.81
C ALA A 577 47.47 -1.96 -28.44
N LYS A 578 48.55 -2.75 -28.41
CA LYS A 578 49.20 -3.18 -27.15
C LYS A 578 49.92 -2.03 -26.45
N LEU A 579 50.52 -1.10 -27.20
CA LEU A 579 51.18 0.08 -26.64
C LEU A 579 50.15 1.03 -26.01
N LEU A 580 49.06 1.32 -26.71
CA LEU A 580 47.96 2.17 -26.22
C LEU A 580 47.26 1.57 -24.98
N ALA A 581 47.06 0.25 -24.94
CA ALA A 581 46.50 -0.44 -23.77
C ALA A 581 47.46 -0.50 -22.57
N GLY A 582 48.77 -0.40 -22.82
CA GLY A 582 49.81 -0.32 -21.80
C GLY A 582 49.94 1.07 -21.18
N GLU A 583 49.78 2.14 -21.96
CA GLU A 583 49.79 3.53 -21.48
C GLU A 583 48.53 3.91 -20.68
N ALA A 584 47.39 3.26 -20.94
CA ALA A 584 46.16 3.47 -20.17
C ALA A 584 46.15 2.80 -18.77
N ASN A 585 47.12 1.93 -18.47
CA ASN A 585 47.24 1.18 -17.21
C ASN A 585 48.50 1.53 -16.40
N GLY A 586 49.25 2.55 -16.79
CA GLY A 586 50.38 3.12 -16.03
C GLY A 586 50.04 4.52 -15.57
#